data_AF-A0A3D3JPR0-F1
#
_entry.id   AF-A0A3D3JPR0-F1
#
_cell.length_a   1.000
_cell.length_b   1.000
_cell.length_c   1.000
_cell.angle_alpha   90.00
_cell.angle_beta   90.00
_cell.angle_gamma   90.00
#
_symmetry.space_group_name_H-M   'P 1'
#
loop_
_entity.id
_entity.type
_entity.pdbx_description
1 polymer ?
#
loop_
_entity_poly.entity_id
_entity_poly.type
_entity_poly.pdbx_seq_one_letter_code
_entity_poly.pdbx_strand_id
1 'polypeptide(L)'
;QCIADVEIDNRRDWRGTHLRTLQQNYSGAPHFAAYFPPFAELYAQPWERLIDFNLALIRGLAAALEISTPCCLSSGLQISGTVTDRLIDICAATGATEFVHGKHARDYVDFDKMSAAGIANTTQSYTAAEYPQTGPGFVANLAVIDVVLNCGPEARDVVLAGNTLQGA
;
A
#
# COMPACT_ATOMS: atom_id res chain seq x y z
N GLN A 1 2.02 -4.93 22.13
CA GLN A 1 0.62 -4.82 21.69
C GLN A 1 0.51 -5.43 20.30
N CYS A 2 -0.52 -6.22 20.01
CA CYS A 2 -0.76 -6.70 18.64
C CYS A 2 -1.27 -5.54 17.79
N ILE A 3 -0.84 -5.46 16.51
CA ILE A 3 -1.30 -4.41 15.58
C ILE A 3 -2.83 -4.44 15.42
N ALA A 4 -3.45 -5.62 15.49
CA ALA A 4 -4.89 -5.80 15.36
C ALA A 4 -5.71 -5.18 16.50
N ASP A 5 -5.08 -4.98 17.66
CA ASP A 5 -5.74 -4.49 18.89
C ASP A 5 -5.45 -3.00 19.13
N VAL A 6 -4.90 -2.29 18.14
CA VAL A 6 -4.64 -0.86 18.25
C VAL A 6 -5.93 -0.10 18.02
N GLU A 7 -6.42 0.54 19.08
CA GLU A 7 -7.55 1.45 19.05
C GLU A 7 -7.13 2.87 18.61
N ILE A 8 -8.04 3.56 17.94
CA ILE A 8 -7.86 4.94 17.52
C ILE A 8 -8.25 5.86 18.68
N ASP A 9 -7.42 6.88 18.95
CA ASP A 9 -7.78 7.94 19.90
C ASP A 9 -8.85 8.88 19.32
N ASN A 10 -10.11 8.47 19.43
CA ASN A 10 -11.27 9.24 18.97
C ASN A 10 -11.64 10.42 19.88
N ARG A 11 -10.86 10.72 20.93
CA ARG A 11 -11.03 11.96 21.71
C ARG A 11 -10.58 13.19 20.91
N ARG A 12 -9.82 12.98 19.83
CA ARG A 12 -9.35 14.03 18.90
C ARG A 12 -10.08 13.91 17.56
N ASP A 13 -10.37 15.05 16.93
CA ASP A 13 -10.91 15.12 15.56
C ASP A 13 -9.82 14.90 14.50
N TRP A 14 -9.21 13.71 14.49
CA TRP A 14 -8.21 13.35 13.50
C TRP A 14 -8.84 13.23 12.09
N ARG A 15 -10.06 12.68 12.00
CA ARG A 15 -10.80 12.50 10.72
C ARG A 15 -11.06 13.82 10.04
N GLY A 16 -11.66 14.78 10.75
CA GLY A 16 -11.91 16.11 10.21
C GLY A 16 -10.63 16.86 9.89
N THR A 17 -9.57 16.70 10.70
CA THR A 17 -8.27 17.31 10.43
C THR A 17 -7.66 16.77 9.13
N HIS A 18 -7.59 15.45 8.97
CA HIS A 18 -7.09 14.82 7.76
C HIS A 18 -7.92 15.21 6.52
N LEU A 19 -9.25 15.18 6.64
CA LEU A 19 -10.15 15.53 5.55
C LEU A 19 -9.94 16.97 5.08
N ARG A 20 -9.85 17.92 6.02
CA ARG A 20 -9.55 19.34 5.71
C ARG A 20 -8.19 19.48 5.06
N THR A 21 -7.15 18.80 5.55
CA THR A 21 -5.81 18.85 4.95
C THR A 21 -5.83 18.32 3.53
N LEU A 22 -6.48 17.19 3.25
CA LEU A 22 -6.57 16.65 1.90
C LEU A 22 -7.34 17.59 0.97
N GLN A 23 -8.47 18.14 1.41
CA GLN A 23 -9.24 19.11 0.63
C GLN A 23 -8.42 20.35 0.30
N GLN A 24 -7.71 20.93 1.28
CA GLN A 24 -6.91 22.14 1.08
C GLN A 24 -5.75 21.95 0.10
N ASN A 25 -5.11 20.77 0.12
CA ASN A 25 -3.95 20.51 -0.73
C ASN A 25 -4.33 20.01 -2.13
N TYR A 26 -5.49 19.37 -2.28
CA TYR A 26 -5.85 18.67 -3.52
C TYR A 26 -7.11 19.19 -4.21
N SER A 27 -7.84 20.17 -3.68
CA SER A 27 -9.05 20.68 -4.35
C SER A 27 -8.80 21.24 -5.75
N GLY A 28 -7.55 21.65 -6.03
CA GLY A 28 -7.12 22.11 -7.36
C GLY A 28 -6.65 20.99 -8.30
N ALA A 29 -6.59 19.74 -7.84
CA ALA A 29 -6.10 18.62 -8.64
C ALA A 29 -7.11 18.27 -9.76
N PRO A 30 -6.65 17.97 -11.00
CA PRO A 30 -7.53 17.74 -12.14
C PRO A 30 -8.62 16.68 -11.92
N HIS A 31 -8.34 15.66 -11.11
CA HIS A 31 -9.25 14.53 -10.87
C HIS A 31 -9.85 14.53 -9.47
N PHE A 32 -9.71 15.60 -8.69
CA PHE A 32 -10.22 15.70 -7.33
C PHE A 32 -11.71 15.38 -7.23
N ALA A 33 -12.54 16.04 -8.04
CA ALA A 33 -13.99 15.89 -7.98
C ALA A 33 -14.47 14.46 -8.32
N ALA A 34 -13.71 13.74 -9.15
CA ALA A 34 -14.05 12.38 -9.56
C ALA A 34 -13.56 11.31 -8.58
N TYR A 35 -12.38 11.49 -7.97
CA TYR A 35 -11.72 10.45 -7.18
C TYR A 35 -11.75 10.69 -5.66
N PHE A 36 -11.93 11.93 -5.20
CA PHE A 36 -11.92 12.24 -3.77
C PHE A 36 -13.17 11.79 -2.98
N PRO A 37 -14.41 11.82 -3.52
CA PRO A 37 -15.61 11.55 -2.72
C PRO A 37 -15.60 10.23 -1.92
N PRO A 38 -15.17 9.08 -2.48
CA PRO A 38 -15.11 7.83 -1.71
C PRO A 38 -14.15 7.91 -0.50
N PHE A 39 -13.05 8.65 -0.61
CA PHE A 39 -12.15 8.87 0.52
C PHE A 39 -12.79 9.78 1.57
N ALA A 40 -13.50 10.83 1.15
CA ALA A 40 -14.24 11.69 2.07
C ALA A 40 -15.30 10.92 2.87
N GLU A 41 -16.05 10.03 2.20
CA GLU A 41 -17.02 9.14 2.84
C GLU A 41 -16.35 8.18 3.83
N LEU A 42 -15.20 7.60 3.47
CA LEU A 42 -14.42 6.74 4.35
C LEU A 42 -14.00 7.49 5.63
N TYR A 43 -13.53 8.73 5.52
CA TYR A 43 -13.20 9.57 6.68
C TYR A 43 -14.43 9.99 7.50
N ALA A 44 -15.62 10.06 6.90
CA ALA A 44 -16.84 10.41 7.62
C ALA A 44 -17.33 9.28 8.56
N GLN A 45 -16.99 8.02 8.24
CA GLN A 45 -17.37 6.86 9.04
C GLN A 45 -16.67 6.83 10.40
N PRO A 46 -17.34 6.36 11.47
CA PRO A 46 -16.68 6.09 12.76
C PRO A 46 -15.77 4.86 12.64
N TRP A 47 -14.57 4.96 13.21
CA TRP A 47 -13.58 3.88 13.23
C TRP A 47 -13.09 3.67 14.65
N GLU A 48 -13.17 2.45 15.15
CA GLU A 48 -12.69 2.11 16.50
C GLU A 48 -11.26 1.60 16.48
N ARG A 49 -10.95 0.68 15.55
CA ARG A 49 -9.63 0.07 15.42
C ARG A 49 -8.87 0.60 14.22
N LEU A 50 -7.57 0.83 14.41
CA LEU A 50 -6.68 1.35 13.37
C LEU A 50 -6.58 0.42 12.17
N ILE A 51 -6.62 -0.90 12.40
CA ILE A 51 -6.58 -1.90 11.34
C ILE A 51 -7.80 -1.81 10.41
N ASP A 52 -9.00 -1.57 10.95
CA ASP A 52 -10.23 -1.53 10.16
C ASP A 52 -10.22 -0.31 9.22
N PHE A 53 -9.80 0.85 9.73
CA PHE A 53 -9.60 2.05 8.92
C PHE A 53 -8.54 1.85 7.83
N ASN A 54 -7.37 1.31 8.20
CA ASN A 54 -6.27 1.10 7.26
C ASN A 54 -6.66 0.12 6.15
N LEU A 55 -7.37 -0.96 6.47
CA LEU A 55 -7.85 -1.91 5.45
C LEU A 55 -8.88 -1.29 4.52
N ALA A 56 -9.79 -0.47 5.03
CA ALA A 56 -10.73 0.28 4.20
C ALA A 56 -9.99 1.23 3.26
N LEU A 57 -8.98 1.95 3.77
CA LEU A 57 -8.20 2.91 2.98
C LEU A 57 -7.38 2.21 1.90
N ILE A 58 -6.68 1.13 2.23
CA ILE A 58 -5.91 0.31 1.28
C ILE A 58 -6.82 -0.21 0.17
N ARG A 59 -8.01 -0.71 0.51
CA ARG A 59 -8.98 -1.19 -0.49
C ARG A 59 -9.52 -0.06 -1.37
N GLY A 60 -9.80 1.11 -0.80
CA GLY A 60 -10.22 2.29 -1.57
C GLY A 60 -9.14 2.74 -2.57
N LEU A 61 -7.87 2.76 -2.13
CA LEU A 61 -6.73 3.08 -3.00
C LEU A 61 -6.51 2.01 -4.08
N ALA A 62 -6.62 0.73 -3.72
CA ALA A 62 -6.53 -0.37 -4.67
C ALA A 62 -7.63 -0.26 -5.75
N ALA A 63 -8.87 0.06 -5.35
CA ALA A 63 -9.97 0.28 -6.28
C ALA A 63 -9.72 1.49 -7.20
N ALA A 64 -9.22 2.60 -6.65
CA ALA A 64 -8.87 3.80 -7.44
C ALA A 64 -7.73 3.56 -8.44
N LEU A 65 -6.86 2.57 -8.18
CA LEU A 65 -5.79 2.13 -9.06
C LEU A 65 -6.16 0.89 -9.89
N GLU A 66 -7.42 0.47 -9.88
CA GLU A 66 -7.92 -0.72 -10.59
C GLU A 66 -7.14 -2.01 -10.27
N ILE A 67 -6.67 -2.14 -9.03
CA ILE A 67 -5.96 -3.32 -8.54
C ILE A 67 -7.00 -4.35 -8.05
N SER A 68 -7.14 -5.43 -8.81
CA SER A 68 -8.06 -6.54 -8.50
C SER A 68 -7.36 -7.75 -7.86
N THR A 69 -6.07 -7.63 -7.52
CA THR A 69 -5.28 -8.73 -6.97
C THR A 69 -5.89 -9.24 -5.65
N PRO A 70 -6.11 -10.56 -5.48
CA PRO A 70 -6.59 -11.11 -4.23
C PRO A 70 -5.66 -10.79 -3.07
N CYS A 71 -6.23 -10.30 -1.97
CA CYS A 71 -5.50 -10.02 -0.73
C CYS A 71 -6.02 -10.89 0.41
N CYS A 72 -5.12 -11.36 1.26
CA CYS A 72 -5.45 -12.02 2.51
C CYS A 72 -4.63 -11.44 3.67
N LEU A 73 -5.11 -11.62 4.89
CA LEU A 73 -4.37 -11.23 6.10
C LEU A 73 -3.50 -12.40 6.54
N SER A 74 -2.20 -12.14 6.77
CA SER A 74 -1.28 -13.16 7.28
C SER A 74 -1.66 -13.66 8.68
N SER A 75 -2.36 -12.86 9.48
CA SER A 75 -2.95 -13.29 10.76
C SER A 75 -4.00 -14.39 10.60
N GLY A 76 -4.65 -14.49 9.43
CA GLY A 76 -5.56 -15.59 9.10
C GLY A 76 -4.85 -16.91 8.81
N LEU A 77 -3.54 -16.88 8.54
CA LEU A 77 -2.74 -18.07 8.19
C LEU A 77 -2.17 -18.80 9.42
N GLN A 78 -2.23 -18.19 10.61
CA GLN A 78 -1.75 -18.78 11.88
C GLN A 78 -0.26 -19.19 11.86
N ILE A 79 0.57 -18.42 11.16
CA ILE A 79 2.00 -18.69 10.96
C ILE A 79 2.85 -18.05 12.06
N SER A 80 3.89 -18.75 12.53
CA SER A 80 4.84 -18.29 13.52
C SER A 80 6.29 -18.56 13.08
N GLY A 81 7.28 -17.94 13.72
CA GLY A 81 8.70 -18.18 13.41
C GLY A 81 9.48 -16.94 13.03
N THR A 82 10.73 -17.18 12.58
CA THR A 82 11.66 -16.14 12.11
C THR A 82 11.16 -15.47 10.83
N VAL A 83 11.79 -14.37 10.40
CA VAL A 83 11.36 -13.65 9.20
C VAL A 83 11.32 -14.57 7.98
N THR A 84 12.40 -15.31 7.70
CA THR A 84 12.46 -16.21 6.54
C THR A 84 11.52 -17.40 6.66
N ASP A 85 11.43 -18.05 7.83
CA ASP A 85 10.51 -19.20 8.02
C ASP A 85 9.07 -18.78 7.75
N ARG A 86 8.69 -17.61 8.26
CA ARG A 86 7.36 -17.05 8.04
C ARG A 86 7.06 -16.81 6.56
N LEU A 87 8.02 -16.33 5.79
CA LEU A 87 7.83 -16.12 4.35
C LEU A 87 7.64 -17.46 3.61
N ILE A 88 8.41 -18.49 3.97
CA ILE A 88 8.27 -19.83 3.41
C ILE A 88 6.89 -20.41 3.71
N ASP A 89 6.44 -20.31 4.96
CA ASP A 89 5.13 -20.81 5.39
C ASP A 89 3.98 -20.05 4.72
N ILE A 90 4.13 -18.73 4.49
CA ILE A 90 3.14 -17.94 3.74
C ILE A 90 3.05 -18.46 2.31
N CYS A 91 4.20 -18.63 1.63
CA CYS A 91 4.23 -19.16 0.27
C CYS A 91 3.60 -20.55 0.20
N ALA A 92 3.89 -21.44 1.15
CA ALA A 92 3.30 -22.77 1.22
C ALA A 92 1.76 -22.70 1.42
N ALA A 93 1.28 -21.85 2.32
CA ALA A 93 -0.15 -21.69 2.61
C ALA A 93 -0.93 -21.08 1.43
N THR A 94 -0.29 -20.23 0.62
CA THR A 94 -0.91 -19.61 -0.56
C THR A 94 -0.64 -20.35 -1.87
N GLY A 95 0.21 -21.38 -1.86
CA GLY A 95 0.68 -22.09 -3.06
C GLY A 95 1.58 -21.23 -3.97
N ALA A 96 2.22 -20.19 -3.43
CA ALA A 96 3.10 -19.31 -4.20
C ALA A 96 4.47 -19.97 -4.42
N THR A 97 4.99 -19.86 -5.64
CA THR A 97 6.31 -20.36 -6.05
C THR A 97 7.36 -19.26 -6.16
N GLU A 98 6.97 -18.01 -5.92
CA GLU A 98 7.82 -16.83 -6.02
C GLU A 98 7.44 -15.83 -4.94
N PHE A 99 8.45 -15.16 -4.37
CA PHE A 99 8.28 -14.06 -3.44
C PHE A 99 8.97 -12.81 -3.98
N VAL A 100 8.25 -11.69 -3.99
CA VAL A 100 8.76 -10.38 -4.39
C VAL A 100 9.20 -9.60 -3.16
N HIS A 101 10.47 -9.23 -3.17
CA HIS A 101 11.19 -8.58 -2.08
C HIS A 101 11.44 -7.11 -2.38
N GLY A 102 11.52 -6.26 -1.35
CA GLY A 102 12.10 -4.93 -1.53
C GLY A 102 13.62 -4.97 -1.71
N LYS A 103 14.22 -3.90 -2.26
CA LYS A 103 15.66 -3.75 -2.52
C LYS A 103 16.60 -4.17 -1.37
N HIS A 104 16.16 -4.05 -0.13
CA HIS A 104 16.94 -4.33 1.09
C HIS A 104 16.60 -5.67 1.76
N ALA A 105 15.83 -6.55 1.12
CA ALA A 105 15.38 -7.78 1.78
C ALA A 105 16.51 -8.74 2.14
N ARG A 106 17.61 -8.74 1.38
CA ARG A 106 18.79 -9.56 1.69
C ARG A 106 19.42 -9.24 3.05
N ASP A 107 19.11 -8.08 3.63
CA ASP A 107 19.63 -7.68 4.95
C ASP A 107 18.99 -8.51 6.09
N TYR A 108 17.85 -9.14 5.85
CA TYR A 108 17.08 -9.85 6.88
C TYR A 108 16.37 -11.13 6.40
N VAL A 109 16.45 -11.47 5.10
CA VAL A 109 15.90 -12.69 4.52
C VAL A 109 17.02 -13.56 3.97
N ASP A 110 17.06 -14.82 4.39
CA ASP A 110 17.90 -15.85 3.80
C ASP A 110 17.31 -16.38 2.48
N PHE A 111 17.83 -15.87 1.36
CA PHE A 111 17.39 -16.24 0.01
C PHE A 111 17.76 -17.68 -0.36
N ASP A 112 18.86 -18.21 0.16
CA ASP A 112 19.28 -19.58 -0.11
C ASP A 112 18.30 -20.56 0.55
N LYS A 113 17.86 -20.25 1.78
CA LYS A 113 16.83 -21.02 2.47
C LYS A 113 15.47 -20.98 1.75
N MET A 114 15.06 -19.82 1.24
CA MET A 114 13.83 -19.73 0.43
C MET A 114 13.95 -20.53 -0.88
N SER A 115 15.10 -20.45 -1.55
CA SER A 115 15.36 -21.19 -2.79
C SER A 115 15.39 -22.71 -2.56
N ALA A 116 15.97 -23.16 -1.43
CA ALA A 116 15.95 -24.56 -1.01
C ALA A 116 14.52 -25.07 -0.70
N ALA A 117 13.60 -24.18 -0.34
CA ALA A 117 12.18 -24.49 -0.18
C ALA A 117 11.38 -24.42 -1.50
N GLY A 118 12.05 -24.21 -2.64
CA GLY A 118 11.41 -24.14 -3.96
C GLY A 118 10.76 -22.79 -4.28
N ILE A 119 11.12 -21.71 -3.58
CA ILE A 119 10.57 -20.37 -3.76
C ILE A 119 11.58 -19.49 -4.50
N ALA A 120 11.22 -19.02 -5.68
CA ALA A 120 12.00 -18.03 -6.43
C ALA A 120 11.99 -16.67 -5.70
N ASN A 121 13.12 -15.98 -5.71
CA ASN A 121 13.27 -14.70 -5.03
C ASN A 121 13.49 -13.58 -6.05
N THR A 122 12.51 -12.70 -6.18
CA THR A 122 12.59 -11.53 -7.08
C THR A 122 12.74 -10.26 -6.26
N THR A 123 13.67 -9.39 -6.64
CA THR A 123 13.86 -8.09 -5.98
C THR A 123 13.19 -6.99 -6.79
N GLN A 124 12.37 -6.20 -6.10
CA GLN A 124 11.71 -5.01 -6.61
C GLN A 124 12.51 -3.76 -6.24
N SER A 125 12.76 -2.91 -7.23
CA SER A 125 13.22 -1.55 -7.04
C SER A 125 12.18 -0.59 -7.59
N TYR A 126 11.89 0.46 -6.84
CA TYR A 126 10.96 1.50 -7.23
C TYR A 126 11.66 2.86 -7.25
N THR A 127 11.46 3.59 -8.35
CA THR A 127 11.86 4.99 -8.51
C THR A 127 10.63 5.74 -8.99
N ALA A 128 10.16 6.73 -8.24
CA ALA A 128 8.96 7.48 -8.62
C ALA A 128 9.11 8.10 -10.01
N ALA A 129 8.17 7.79 -10.91
CA ALA A 129 8.05 8.46 -12.19
C ALA A 129 7.54 9.89 -11.98
N GLU A 130 8.02 10.84 -12.78
CA GLU A 130 7.49 12.21 -12.73
C GLU A 130 6.07 12.27 -13.31
N TYR A 131 5.21 13.05 -12.67
CA TYR A 131 3.84 13.32 -13.13
C TYR A 131 3.40 14.72 -12.69
N PRO A 132 2.35 15.30 -13.31
CA PRO A 132 1.84 16.62 -12.91
C PRO A 132 1.33 16.61 -11.46
N GLN A 133 1.69 17.61 -10.66
CA GLN A 133 1.22 17.75 -9.28
C GLN A 133 0.54 19.12 -9.06
N THR A 134 -0.34 19.22 -8.05
CA THR A 134 -1.10 20.46 -7.71
C THR A 134 -0.20 21.54 -7.06
N GLY A 135 1.13 21.40 -7.12
CA GLY A 135 2.10 22.32 -6.55
C GLY A 135 3.25 22.68 -7.51
N PRO A 136 4.23 23.47 -7.06
CA PRO A 136 5.37 23.83 -7.90
C PRO A 136 6.34 22.66 -8.07
N GLY A 137 6.51 22.22 -9.31
CA GLY A 137 7.45 21.15 -9.66
C GLY A 137 6.97 19.76 -9.23
N PHE A 138 7.89 18.80 -9.29
CA PHE A 138 7.64 17.42 -8.91
C PHE A 138 8.34 17.07 -7.60
N VAL A 139 7.59 16.49 -6.66
CA VAL A 139 8.13 15.91 -5.44
C VAL A 139 7.92 14.40 -5.49
N ALA A 140 9.03 13.66 -5.51
CA ALA A 140 9.03 12.20 -5.51
C ALA A 140 8.56 11.61 -4.18
N ASN A 141 8.03 10.39 -4.23
CA ASN A 141 7.66 9.57 -3.06
C ASN A 141 6.61 10.18 -2.13
N LEU A 142 5.68 10.98 -2.68
CA LEU A 142 4.47 11.41 -1.98
C LEU A 142 3.48 10.24 -1.79
N ALA A 143 2.45 10.48 -0.99
CA ALA A 143 1.38 9.51 -0.78
C ALA A 143 0.67 9.16 -2.10
N VAL A 144 0.25 7.91 -2.26
CA VAL A 144 -0.42 7.43 -3.47
C VAL A 144 -1.71 8.19 -3.83
N ILE A 145 -2.38 8.82 -2.86
CA ILE A 145 -3.53 9.67 -3.14
C ILE A 145 -3.15 10.89 -4.01
N ASP A 146 -1.89 11.34 -3.96
CA ASP A 146 -1.37 12.44 -4.77
C ASP A 146 -1.47 12.09 -6.27
N VAL A 147 -0.89 10.96 -6.68
CA VAL A 147 -0.94 10.50 -8.07
C VAL A 147 -2.37 10.16 -8.50
N VAL A 148 -3.20 9.62 -7.61
CA VAL A 148 -4.62 9.34 -7.91
C VAL A 148 -5.38 10.63 -8.21
N LEU A 149 -5.23 11.66 -7.39
CA LEU A 149 -5.97 12.92 -7.57
C LEU A 149 -5.42 13.79 -8.71
N ASN A 150 -4.14 13.66 -9.04
CA ASN A 150 -3.52 14.41 -10.13
C ASN A 150 -3.58 13.72 -11.51
N CYS A 151 -3.58 12.38 -11.55
CA CYS A 151 -3.52 11.61 -12.80
C CYS A 151 -4.78 10.77 -13.09
N GLY A 152 -5.66 10.57 -12.09
CA GLY A 152 -6.93 9.87 -12.27
C GLY A 152 -6.76 8.51 -12.96
N PRO A 153 -7.36 8.27 -14.14
CA PRO A 153 -7.25 6.99 -14.86
C PRO A 153 -5.80 6.56 -15.18
N GLU A 154 -4.88 7.51 -15.36
CA GLU A 154 -3.47 7.22 -15.68
C GLU A 154 -2.64 6.89 -14.44
N ALA A 155 -3.19 7.07 -13.22
CA ALA A 155 -2.44 6.94 -11.98
C ALA A 155 -1.78 5.56 -11.81
N ARG A 156 -2.49 4.50 -12.22
CA ARG A 156 -1.96 3.12 -12.20
C ARG A 156 -0.69 3.00 -13.05
N ASP A 157 -0.73 3.52 -14.27
CA ASP A 157 0.37 3.40 -15.21
C ASP A 157 1.57 4.25 -14.79
N VAL A 158 1.33 5.43 -14.23
CA VAL A 158 2.38 6.26 -13.60
C VAL A 158 3.09 5.51 -12.46
N VAL A 159 2.32 4.85 -11.58
CA VAL A 159 2.89 4.05 -10.49
C VAL A 159 3.69 2.87 -11.05
N LEU A 160 3.19 2.17 -12.07
CA LEU A 160 3.87 1.01 -12.65
C LEU A 160 5.13 1.39 -13.44
N ALA A 161 5.18 2.57 -14.06
CA ALA A 161 6.32 3.05 -14.82
C ALA A 161 7.60 3.19 -13.97
N GLY A 162 7.45 3.43 -12.66
CA GLY A 162 8.56 3.53 -11.71
C GLY A 162 9.11 2.19 -11.23
N ASN A 163 8.49 1.07 -11.62
CA ASN A 163 8.77 -0.24 -11.06
C ASN A 163 9.76 -1.04 -11.92
N THR A 164 10.75 -1.67 -11.28
CA THR A 164 11.65 -2.63 -11.92
C THR A 164 11.73 -3.90 -11.08
N LEU A 165 11.53 -5.05 -11.73
CA LEU A 165 11.71 -6.37 -11.14
C LEU A 165 13.01 -6.98 -11.65
N GLN A 166 13.81 -7.51 -10.74
CA GLN A 166 15.03 -8.26 -11.04
C GLN A 166 14.90 -9.64 -10.39
N GLY A 167 14.75 -10.66 -11.24
CA GLY A 167 14.74 -12.05 -10.81
C GLY A 167 16.14 -12.56 -10.49
N ALA A 168 16.22 -13.59 -9.65
CA ALA A 168 17.39 -14.44 -9.51
C ALA A 168 17.41 -15.53 -10.59
#